data_AF-A0A0S2M349-F1
#
_entry.id   AF-A0A0S2M349-F1
#
_cell.length_a   1.000
_cell.length_b   1.000
_cell.length_c   1.000
_cell.angle_alpha   90.00
_cell.angle_beta   90.00
_cell.angle_gamma   90.00
#
_symmetry.space_group_name_H-M   'P 1'
#
loop_
_entity.id
_entity.type
_entity.pdbx_description
1 polymer ?
#
loop_
_entity_poly.entity_id
_entity_poly.type
_entity_poly.pdbx_seq_one_letter_code
_entity_poly.pdbx_strand_id
1 'polypeptide(L)'
;MSPATSSPPNPQLVSVDEPVTLDFRHLATTAAATIYTWDTRKDTYSETYGRIRAWWHVLPDGSNPLTVFADQFEATGTNAAAYASLTGAHGYRTAKVETNTCDEQLAQFVQFPAPWEGLHVCTVTLAVTEHATSGTNSYTAPISVVVNCPPAVTAPANRCEMVAFYASPDRIVY
;
A
#
# COMPACT_ATOMS: atom_id res chain seq x y z
N MET A 1 28.95 37.24 8.65
CA MET A 1 28.11 36.13 9.16
C MET A 1 26.89 36.05 8.27
N SER A 2 26.86 35.10 7.34
CA SER A 2 25.71 34.88 6.46
C SER A 2 24.72 33.94 7.15
N PRO A 3 23.39 34.14 7.02
CA PRO A 3 22.42 33.23 7.60
C PRO A 3 22.37 31.94 6.79
N ALA A 4 22.31 30.81 7.49
CA ALA A 4 22.09 29.49 6.91
C ALA A 4 20.68 29.44 6.31
N THR A 5 20.61 29.26 5.00
CA THR A 5 19.36 28.97 4.29
C THR A 5 18.92 27.57 4.69
N SER A 6 17.81 27.48 5.43
CA SER A 6 17.07 26.25 5.64
C SER A 6 16.61 25.73 4.27
N SER A 7 17.05 24.52 3.91
CA SER A 7 16.53 23.82 2.75
C SER A 7 15.01 23.60 2.92
N PRO A 8 14.18 23.91 1.92
CA PRO A 8 12.78 23.53 1.95
C PRO A 8 12.67 21.99 2.01
N PRO A 9 11.63 21.44 2.66
CA PRO A 9 11.40 20.00 2.65
C PRO A 9 11.28 19.53 1.19
N ASN A 10 12.05 18.52 0.84
CA ASN A 10 12.07 17.91 -0.48
C ASN A 10 10.61 17.53 -0.84
N PRO A 11 9.99 18.14 -1.85
CA PRO A 11 8.64 17.74 -2.25
C PRO A 11 8.73 16.26 -2.59
N GLN A 12 7.98 15.46 -1.83
CA GLN A 12 7.90 14.01 -1.96
C GLN A 12 7.93 13.66 -3.44
N LEU A 13 8.93 12.87 -3.83
CA LEU A 13 8.94 12.17 -5.09
C LEU A 13 7.67 11.33 -5.11
N VAL A 14 6.60 11.87 -5.69
CA VAL A 14 5.42 11.10 -6.08
C VAL A 14 5.99 9.93 -6.88
N SER A 15 5.80 8.71 -6.39
CA SER A 15 6.20 7.52 -7.13
C SER A 15 5.55 7.63 -8.50
N VAL A 16 6.31 7.46 -9.58
CA VAL A 16 5.83 7.69 -10.97
C VAL A 16 4.56 6.87 -11.26
N ASP A 17 4.33 5.82 -10.49
CA ASP A 17 3.20 4.90 -10.62
C ASP A 17 2.03 5.20 -9.66
N GLU A 18 2.19 6.07 -8.65
CA GLU A 18 1.10 6.41 -7.71
C GLU A 18 0.10 7.39 -8.35
N PRO A 19 -1.20 7.06 -8.40
CA PRO A 19 -2.21 7.95 -8.96
C PRO A 19 -2.31 9.28 -8.20
N VAL A 20 -2.16 10.39 -8.92
CA VAL A 20 -2.49 11.73 -8.39
C VAL A 20 -4.00 11.95 -8.52
N THR A 21 -4.75 11.60 -7.48
CA THR A 21 -6.23 11.64 -7.50
C THR A 21 -6.81 12.05 -6.15
N LEU A 22 -8.01 12.65 -6.17
CA LEU A 22 -8.86 12.86 -4.97
C LEU A 22 -9.86 11.71 -4.76
N ASP A 23 -9.95 10.78 -5.71
CA ASP A 23 -10.77 9.57 -5.57
C ASP A 23 -10.00 8.52 -4.75
N PHE A 24 -10.27 8.48 -3.45
CA PHE A 24 -9.65 7.53 -2.53
C PHE A 24 -9.93 6.07 -2.88
N ARG A 25 -11.07 5.78 -3.53
CA ARG A 25 -11.41 4.41 -3.96
C ARG A 25 -10.54 4.00 -5.13
N HIS A 26 -10.31 4.93 -6.06
CA HIS A 26 -9.38 4.70 -7.18
C HIS A 26 -7.95 4.49 -6.68
N LEU A 27 -7.48 5.31 -5.74
CA LEU A 27 -6.16 5.13 -5.14
C LEU A 27 -6.05 3.78 -4.41
N ALA A 28 -7.03 3.44 -3.57
CA ALA A 28 -7.03 2.18 -2.82
C ALA A 28 -7.02 0.94 -3.72
N THR A 29 -7.85 0.92 -4.77
CA THR A 29 -7.91 -0.21 -5.72
C THR A 29 -6.65 -0.34 -6.55
N THR A 30 -6.05 0.78 -6.95
CA THR A 30 -4.77 0.81 -7.66
C THR A 30 -3.65 0.31 -6.75
N ALA A 31 -3.58 0.80 -5.51
CA ALA A 31 -2.60 0.35 -4.52
C ALA A 31 -2.71 -1.15 -4.25
N ALA A 32 -3.92 -1.65 -3.98
CA ALA A 32 -4.17 -3.08 -3.74
C ALA A 32 -3.68 -3.96 -4.91
N ALA A 33 -4.02 -3.58 -6.15
CA ALA A 33 -3.58 -4.29 -7.34
C ALA A 33 -2.05 -4.25 -7.50
N THR A 34 -1.42 -3.09 -7.27
CA THR A 34 0.03 -2.91 -7.35
C THR A 34 0.77 -3.73 -6.28
N ILE A 35 0.25 -3.79 -5.04
CA ILE A 35 0.83 -4.57 -3.93
C ILE A 35 0.88 -6.07 -4.27
N TYR A 36 -0.17 -6.60 -4.89
CA TYR A 36 -0.25 -8.01 -5.27
C TYR A 36 0.24 -8.33 -6.69
N THR A 37 0.78 -7.35 -7.42
CA THR A 37 1.30 -7.57 -8.78
C THR A 37 2.81 -7.43 -8.80
N TRP A 38 3.49 -8.49 -9.21
CA TRP A 38 4.94 -8.50 -9.33
C TRP A 38 5.40 -9.52 -10.37
N ASP A 39 6.59 -9.31 -10.93
CA ASP A 39 7.15 -10.18 -11.97
C ASP A 39 8.66 -10.36 -11.71
N THR A 40 9.06 -11.53 -11.20
CA THR A 40 10.47 -11.78 -10.83
C THR A 40 11.38 -11.89 -12.05
N ARG A 41 10.82 -11.90 -13.26
CA ARG A 41 11.55 -11.89 -14.53
C ARG A 41 11.96 -10.47 -14.94
N LYS A 42 11.36 -9.46 -14.33
CA LYS A 42 11.57 -8.03 -14.65
C LYS A 42 12.19 -7.27 -13.49
N ASP A 43 11.69 -7.51 -12.28
CA ASP A 43 12.06 -6.77 -11.08
C ASP A 43 12.68 -7.71 -10.03
N THR A 44 13.68 -7.22 -9.32
CA THR A 44 14.20 -7.83 -8.10
C THR A 44 13.23 -7.64 -6.93
N TYR A 45 13.46 -8.39 -5.84
CA TYR A 45 12.74 -8.19 -4.58
C TYR A 45 12.86 -6.74 -4.09
N SER A 46 14.08 -6.18 -4.11
CA SER A 46 14.34 -4.82 -3.62
C SER A 46 13.65 -3.75 -4.45
N GLU A 47 13.55 -3.93 -5.77
CA GLU A 47 12.82 -3.01 -6.65
C GLU A 47 11.31 -3.09 -6.40
N THR A 48 10.76 -4.30 -6.24
CA THR A 48 9.34 -4.51 -5.92
C THR A 48 8.99 -3.93 -4.55
N TYR A 49 9.78 -4.25 -3.52
CA TYR A 49 9.64 -3.70 -2.17
C TYR A 49 9.77 -2.17 -2.19
N GLY A 50 10.79 -1.64 -2.88
CA GLY A 50 11.04 -0.20 -3.01
C GLY A 50 9.90 0.56 -3.68
N ARG A 51 9.30 -0.01 -4.74
CA ARG A 51 8.15 0.58 -5.44
C ARG A 51 6.95 0.74 -4.52
N ILE A 52 6.57 -0.31 -3.78
CA ILE A 52 5.44 -0.23 -2.84
C ILE A 52 5.79 0.66 -1.64
N ARG A 53 7.03 0.55 -1.14
CA ARG A 53 7.52 1.40 -0.05
C ARG A 53 7.41 2.88 -0.39
N ALA A 54 7.65 3.27 -1.64
CA ALA A 54 7.55 4.66 -2.07
C ALA A 54 6.14 5.24 -1.91
N TRP A 55 5.10 4.40 -1.89
CA TRP A 55 3.71 4.81 -1.67
C TRP A 55 3.33 4.82 -0.18
N TRP A 56 4.21 4.37 0.74
CA TRP A 56 3.90 4.34 2.17
C TRP A 56 4.29 5.66 2.84
N HIS A 57 3.31 6.53 3.05
CA HIS A 57 3.49 7.82 3.70
C HIS A 57 3.31 7.71 5.22
N VAL A 58 4.41 7.89 5.96
CA VAL A 58 4.38 7.90 7.44
C VAL A 58 3.76 9.21 7.92
N LEU A 59 2.72 9.10 8.75
CA LEU A 59 2.05 10.25 9.32
C LEU A 59 2.89 10.90 10.45
N PRO A 60 2.77 12.22 10.68
CA PRO A 60 3.55 12.92 11.71
C PRO A 60 3.32 12.44 13.14
N ASP A 61 2.19 11.79 13.40
CA ASP A 61 1.83 11.20 14.69
C ASP A 61 2.50 9.84 14.96
N GLY A 62 3.16 9.26 13.94
CA GLY A 62 3.85 7.98 14.01
C GLY A 62 2.94 6.75 13.95
N SER A 63 1.67 6.90 13.55
CA SER A 63 0.63 5.84 13.56
C SER A 63 0.85 4.66 12.59
N ASN A 64 1.91 4.68 11.78
CA ASN A 64 2.18 3.68 10.73
C ASN A 64 3.69 3.57 10.41
N PRO A 65 4.53 3.14 11.37
CA PRO A 65 5.97 3.08 11.16
C PRO A 65 6.37 2.03 10.11
N LEU A 66 7.58 2.14 9.58
CA LEU A 66 8.07 1.26 8.51
C LEU A 66 8.17 -0.21 8.89
N THR A 67 8.23 -0.51 10.19
CA THR A 67 8.14 -1.87 10.69
C THR A 67 6.78 -2.50 10.37
N VAL A 68 5.69 -1.72 10.48
CA VAL A 68 4.36 -2.18 10.09
C VAL A 68 4.30 -2.44 8.58
N PHE A 69 4.87 -1.55 7.77
CA PHE A 69 4.96 -1.78 6.32
C PHE A 69 5.66 -3.11 5.98
N ALA A 70 6.84 -3.36 6.59
CA ALA A 70 7.59 -4.58 6.33
C ALA A 70 6.78 -5.82 6.70
N ASP A 71 6.17 -5.84 7.89
CA ASP A 71 5.33 -6.95 8.36
C ASP A 71 4.15 -7.20 7.40
N GLN A 72 3.45 -6.13 6.97
CA GLN A 72 2.29 -6.26 6.09
C GLN A 72 2.67 -6.63 4.66
N PHE A 73 3.81 -6.16 4.16
CA PHE A 73 4.32 -6.57 2.86
C PHE A 73 4.67 -8.06 2.84
N GLU A 74 5.38 -8.56 3.85
CA GLU A 74 5.68 -9.99 3.95
C GLU A 74 4.41 -10.85 4.12
N ALA A 75 3.40 -10.33 4.83
CA ALA A 75 2.10 -10.97 4.99
C ALA A 75 1.33 -11.15 3.65
N THR A 76 1.72 -10.47 2.57
CA THR A 76 1.21 -10.75 1.21
C THR A 76 1.75 -12.08 0.62
N GLY A 77 2.55 -12.83 1.40
CA GLY A 77 3.21 -14.04 0.97
C GLY A 77 4.48 -13.80 0.13
N THR A 78 5.05 -12.59 0.18
CA THR A 78 6.18 -12.19 -0.65
C THR A 78 7.32 -11.67 0.22
N ASN A 79 8.29 -12.54 0.53
CA ASN A 79 9.53 -12.16 1.21
C ASN A 79 10.75 -12.45 0.33
N ALA A 80 11.94 -12.01 0.73
CA ALA A 80 13.16 -12.13 -0.07
C ALA A 80 13.50 -13.58 -0.44
N ALA A 81 13.29 -14.53 0.48
CA ALA A 81 13.56 -15.95 0.23
C ALA A 81 12.57 -16.55 -0.77
N ALA A 82 11.28 -16.26 -0.63
CA ALA A 82 10.24 -16.67 -1.58
C ALA A 82 10.53 -16.10 -2.98
N TYR A 83 10.93 -14.83 -3.05
CA TYR A 83 11.28 -14.17 -4.31
C TYR A 83 12.44 -14.86 -5.01
N ALA A 84 13.49 -15.24 -4.29
CA ALA A 84 14.64 -15.95 -4.86
C ALA A 84 14.24 -17.32 -5.45
N SER A 85 13.38 -18.07 -4.77
CA SER A 85 12.82 -19.32 -5.30
C SER A 85 11.97 -19.08 -6.55
N LEU A 86 11.14 -18.05 -6.54
CA LEU A 86 10.30 -17.67 -7.68
C LEU A 86 11.11 -17.20 -8.88
N THR A 87 12.22 -16.47 -8.69
CA THR A 87 13.13 -16.10 -9.77
C THR A 87 13.62 -17.32 -10.54
N GLY A 88 14.06 -18.37 -9.82
CA GLY A 88 14.48 -19.63 -10.45
C GLY A 88 13.34 -20.36 -11.19
N ALA A 89 12.09 -20.11 -10.80
CA ALA A 89 10.89 -20.66 -11.42
C ALA A 89 10.17 -19.69 -12.38
N HIS A 90 10.83 -18.61 -12.80
CA HIS A 90 10.25 -17.55 -13.65
C HIS A 90 8.89 -17.04 -13.14
N GLY A 91 8.78 -16.90 -11.83
CA GLY A 91 7.55 -16.59 -11.13
C GLY A 91 7.00 -15.20 -11.45
N TYR A 92 5.69 -15.07 -11.59
CA TYR A 92 5.03 -13.77 -11.61
C TYR A 92 3.62 -13.88 -11.04
N ARG A 93 3.13 -12.79 -10.44
CA ARG A 93 1.81 -12.67 -9.84
C ARG A 93 1.07 -11.53 -10.49
N THR A 94 -0.20 -11.78 -10.81
CA THR A 94 -1.14 -10.77 -11.30
C THR A 94 -2.32 -10.68 -10.35
N ALA A 95 -2.85 -9.48 -10.17
CA ALA A 95 -4.01 -9.25 -9.33
C ALA A 95 -5.04 -8.37 -10.05
N LYS A 96 -6.32 -8.72 -9.90
CA LYS A 96 -7.45 -7.95 -10.40
C LYS A 96 -8.43 -7.69 -9.27
N VAL A 97 -8.94 -6.46 -9.18
CA VAL A 97 -9.98 -6.11 -8.21
C VAL A 97 -11.30 -6.82 -8.54
N GLU A 98 -11.85 -7.53 -7.57
CA GLU A 98 -13.19 -8.13 -7.61
C GLU A 98 -14.20 -7.23 -6.91
N THR A 99 -13.89 -6.80 -5.69
CA THR A 99 -14.75 -5.92 -4.89
C THR A 99 -13.94 -4.86 -4.18
N ASN A 100 -14.58 -3.75 -3.86
CA ASN A 100 -14.02 -2.67 -3.07
C ASN A 100 -15.12 -2.08 -2.19
N THR A 101 -14.89 -2.14 -0.89
CA THR A 101 -15.79 -1.61 0.13
C THR A 101 -15.00 -0.69 1.03
N CYS A 102 -15.46 0.54 1.22
CA CYS A 102 -14.73 1.54 2.01
C CYS A 102 -15.56 2.06 3.17
N ASP A 103 -14.85 2.44 4.22
CA ASP A 103 -15.31 3.11 5.44
C ASP A 103 -16.25 2.27 6.34
N GLU A 104 -16.67 1.09 5.90
CA GLU A 104 -17.41 0.12 6.75
C GLU A 104 -16.57 -0.37 7.92
N GLN A 105 -15.25 -0.58 7.72
CA GLN A 105 -14.35 -1.03 8.78
C GLN A 105 -14.02 0.09 9.78
N LEU A 106 -13.91 1.35 9.32
CA LEU A 106 -13.72 2.52 10.20
C LEU A 106 -14.80 2.63 11.28
N ALA A 107 -16.05 2.30 10.94
CA ALA A 107 -17.15 2.28 11.89
C ALA A 107 -16.98 1.26 13.03
N GLN A 108 -16.09 0.27 12.88
CA GLN A 108 -15.83 -0.77 13.88
C GLN A 108 -14.68 -0.39 14.84
N PHE A 109 -13.80 0.55 14.49
CA PHE A 109 -12.60 0.94 15.27
C PHE A 109 -12.82 2.19 16.15
N VAL A 110 -13.94 2.24 16.88
CA VAL A 110 -14.35 3.38 17.76
C VAL A 110 -13.50 3.50 19.05
N GLN A 111 -12.29 2.91 19.11
CA GLN A 111 -11.46 2.94 20.32
C GLN A 111 -10.64 4.23 20.49
N PHE A 112 -10.31 4.94 19.40
CA PHE A 112 -9.62 6.23 19.44
C PHE A 112 -10.42 7.29 18.66
N PRO A 113 -10.98 8.32 19.34
CA PRO A 113 -11.73 9.36 18.65
C PRO A 113 -10.77 10.31 17.92
N ALA A 114 -10.99 10.48 16.60
CA ALA A 114 -10.69 11.62 15.71
C ALA A 114 -9.37 12.43 15.86
N PRO A 115 -8.76 12.87 14.75
CA PRO A 115 -9.43 13.14 13.48
C PRO A 115 -9.21 12.04 12.43
N TRP A 116 -10.26 11.25 12.21
CA TRP A 116 -10.46 10.44 11.00
C TRP A 116 -10.88 11.30 9.81
N GLU A 117 -10.93 12.62 9.99
CA GLU A 117 -11.35 13.55 8.94
C GLU A 117 -10.38 13.43 7.76
N GLY A 118 -10.90 12.95 6.63
CA GLY A 118 -10.11 12.71 5.42
C GLY A 118 -9.37 11.36 5.40
N LEU A 119 -9.42 10.55 6.45
CA LEU A 119 -8.89 9.18 6.44
C LEU A 119 -9.97 8.20 5.99
N HIS A 120 -9.66 7.41 4.96
CA HIS A 120 -10.53 6.39 4.40
C HIS A 120 -9.88 5.01 4.53
N VAL A 121 -10.68 3.99 4.81
CA VAL A 121 -10.22 2.60 4.88
C VAL A 121 -11.01 1.78 3.90
N CYS A 122 -10.35 1.23 2.88
CA CYS A 122 -10.95 0.43 1.83
C CYS A 122 -10.50 -1.03 1.93
N THR A 123 -11.42 -1.95 2.17
CA THR A 123 -11.21 -3.38 1.97
C THR A 123 -11.39 -3.71 0.50
N VAL A 124 -10.29 -4.07 -0.15
CA VAL A 124 -10.26 -4.50 -1.55
C VAL A 124 -10.09 -6.02 -1.58
N THR A 125 -10.95 -6.70 -2.32
CA THR A 125 -10.81 -8.14 -2.58
C THR A 125 -10.23 -8.32 -3.98
N LEU A 126 -9.13 -9.06 -4.08
CA LEU A 126 -8.40 -9.30 -5.31
C LEU A 126 -8.54 -10.75 -5.76
N ALA A 127 -8.81 -10.96 -7.06
CA ALA A 127 -8.53 -12.20 -7.75
C ALA A 127 -7.03 -12.22 -8.09
N VAL A 128 -6.28 -13.10 -7.44
CA VAL A 128 -4.84 -13.24 -7.60
C VAL A 128 -4.54 -14.49 -8.40
N THR A 129 -3.64 -14.38 -9.37
CA THR A 129 -3.10 -15.53 -10.10
C THR A 129 -1.58 -15.49 -10.07
N GLU A 130 -1.01 -16.56 -9.55
CA GLU A 130 0.42 -16.82 -9.50
C GLU A 130 0.80 -17.82 -10.59
N HIS A 131 1.90 -17.54 -11.25
CA HIS A 131 2.44 -18.36 -12.30
C HIS A 131 3.89 -18.69 -11.96
N ALA A 132 4.27 -19.94 -12.17
CA ALA A 132 5.64 -20.42 -12.09
C ALA A 132 5.83 -21.57 -13.08
N THR A 133 7.07 -22.00 -13.31
CA THR A 133 7.36 -23.17 -14.17
C THR A 133 6.62 -24.43 -13.72
N SER A 134 6.32 -24.56 -12.42
CA SER A 134 5.60 -25.70 -11.84
C SER A 134 4.09 -25.67 -12.07
N GLY A 135 3.51 -24.54 -12.48
CA GLY A 135 2.08 -24.42 -12.72
C GLY A 135 1.52 -23.02 -12.43
N THR A 136 0.19 -22.97 -12.37
CA THR A 136 -0.57 -21.75 -12.06
C THR A 136 -1.47 -22.02 -10.86
N ASN A 137 -1.54 -21.06 -9.94
CA ASN A 137 -2.41 -21.09 -8.78
C ASN A 137 -3.25 -19.81 -8.75
N SER A 138 -4.53 -19.93 -8.43
CA SER A 138 -5.46 -18.81 -8.35
C SER A 138 -6.18 -18.82 -7.01
N TYR A 139 -6.28 -17.64 -6.39
CA TYR A 139 -6.94 -17.46 -5.09
C TYR A 139 -7.47 -16.04 -4.95
N THR A 140 -8.33 -15.85 -3.95
CA THR A 140 -8.82 -14.54 -3.57
C THR A 140 -8.04 -14.02 -2.36
N ALA A 141 -7.64 -12.76 -2.39
CA ALA A 141 -6.91 -12.11 -1.31
C ALA A 141 -7.60 -10.79 -0.90
N PRO A 142 -8.08 -10.66 0.35
CA PRO A 142 -8.50 -9.38 0.90
C PRO A 142 -7.29 -8.55 1.32
N ILE A 143 -7.37 -7.24 1.16
CA ILE A 143 -6.40 -6.27 1.67
C ILE A 143 -7.14 -5.00 2.09
N SER A 144 -6.84 -4.49 3.27
CA SER A 144 -7.33 -3.17 3.69
C SER A 144 -6.29 -2.11 3.33
N VAL A 145 -6.67 -1.08 2.60
CA VAL A 145 -5.82 0.07 2.26
C VAL A 145 -6.33 1.31 2.98
N VAL A 146 -5.44 2.00 3.67
CA VAL A 146 -5.72 3.25 4.37
C VAL A 146 -5.20 4.41 3.54
N VAL A 147 -6.09 5.36 3.28
CA VAL A 147 -5.86 6.49 2.41
C VAL A 147 -6.09 7.77 3.18
N ASN A 148 -5.16 8.71 3.09
CA ASN A 148 -5.25 10.03 3.67
C ASN A 148 -5.55 11.07 2.59
N CYS A 149 -6.68 11.76 2.69
CA CYS A 149 -7.20 12.70 1.71
C CYS A 149 -7.58 14.03 2.37
N PRO A 150 -7.64 15.14 1.62
CA PRO A 150 -8.36 16.34 2.06
C PRO A 150 -9.78 15.97 2.53
N PRO A 151 -10.28 16.56 3.64
CA PRO A 151 -9.73 17.73 4.34
C PRO A 151 -8.71 17.43 5.47
N ALA A 152 -8.15 16.21 5.55
CA ALA A 152 -7.12 15.92 6.55
C ALA A 152 -5.96 16.92 6.47
N VAL A 153 -5.59 17.51 7.61
CA VAL A 153 -4.50 18.50 7.69
C VAL A 153 -3.13 17.92 7.31
N THR A 154 -2.99 16.60 7.40
CA THR A 154 -1.79 15.85 7.05
C THR A 154 -1.76 15.42 5.58
N ALA A 155 -2.88 15.53 4.85
CA ALA A 155 -2.95 15.16 3.44
C ALA A 155 -2.50 16.32 2.52
N PRO A 156 -1.93 16.01 1.34
CA PRO A 156 -1.72 17.02 0.32
C PRO A 156 -3.04 17.63 -0.14
N ALA A 157 -3.08 18.95 -0.37
CA ALA A 157 -4.31 19.67 -0.70
C ALA A 157 -5.01 19.22 -2.00
N ASN A 158 -4.30 18.53 -2.91
CA ASN A 158 -4.76 18.21 -4.26
C ASN A 158 -4.80 16.71 -4.59
N ARG A 159 -4.47 15.83 -3.63
CA ARG A 159 -4.50 14.39 -3.83
C ARG A 159 -4.65 13.65 -2.52
N CYS A 160 -5.11 12.41 -2.62
CA CYS A 160 -5.00 11.41 -1.59
C CYS A 160 -3.60 10.76 -1.62
N GLU A 161 -3.16 10.21 -0.49
CA GLU A 161 -1.95 9.40 -0.37
C GLU A 161 -2.27 8.09 0.37
N MET A 162 -1.63 6.98 -0.03
CA MET A 162 -1.69 5.76 0.76
C MET A 162 -0.82 5.95 2.02
N VAL A 163 -1.39 5.69 3.19
CA VAL A 163 -0.64 5.77 4.46
C VAL A 163 -0.42 4.39 5.05
N ALA A 164 -1.32 3.44 4.83
CA ALA A 164 -1.11 2.07 5.26
C ALA A 164 -1.82 1.06 4.37
N PHE A 165 -1.42 -0.19 4.49
CA PHE A 165 -2.22 -1.33 4.07
C PHE A 165 -2.04 -2.49 5.04
N TYR A 166 -3.01 -3.39 5.08
CA TYR A 166 -3.02 -4.57 5.92
C TYR A 166 -3.45 -5.77 5.08
N ALA A 167 -2.53 -6.73 4.91
CA ALA A 167 -2.80 -7.97 4.18
C ALA A 167 -3.61 -8.98 5.02
N SER A 168 -3.64 -8.79 6.34
CA SER A 168 -4.57 -9.49 7.23
C SER A 168 -5.76 -8.57 7.54
N PRO A 169 -7.00 -9.03 7.33
CA PRO A 169 -8.20 -8.27 7.70
C PRO A 169 -8.39 -8.16 9.22
N ASP A 170 -7.62 -8.91 10.02
CA ASP A 170 -7.81 -9.05 11.47
C ASP A 170 -7.15 -7.92 12.27
N ARG A 171 -6.46 -6.98 11.59
CA ARG A 171 -5.61 -6.01 12.27
C ARG A 171 -5.43 -4.71 11.50
N ILE A 172 -6.49 -3.92 11.35
CA ILE A 172 -6.30 -2.49 11.13
C ILE A 172 -5.90 -1.91 12.49
N VAL A 173 -4.62 -1.57 12.64
CA VAL A 173 -4.13 -0.87 13.83
C VAL A 173 -4.00 0.59 13.46
N TYR A 174 -4.90 1.41 13.98
CA TYR A 174 -4.84 2.87 13.94
C TYR A 174 -5.21 3.40 15.32
#